data_AF-A0A060XTK3-F1
#
_entry.id   AF-A0A060XTK3-F1
#
_cell.length_a   1.000
_cell.length_b   1.000
_cell.length_c   1.000
_cell.angle_alpha   90.00
_cell.angle_beta   90.00
_cell.angle_gamma   90.00
#
_symmetry.space_group_name_H-M   'P 1'
#
loop_
_entity.id
_entity.type
_entity.pdbx_description
1 polymer ?
#
loop_
_entity_poly.entity_id
_entity_poly.type
_entity_poly.pdbx_seq_one_letter_code
_entity_poly.pdbx_strand_id
1 'polypeptide(L)'
;MDGDGDMDPGRDDLPLRANTNHILVRHYVLDLDISLQTKVITGTVVLFLEPGPLAGDGNEAGEGAPTPPQPSQTDDSWEDESHRDFTLVLDCCDLTVSKVEELDVTSVSDMQGVGPQPDSQSAVLIQRLISLPSTQWKKQHHLYFQCSHAPASEGGGPLIFHTDRWSLQVRKRGVRTIQEFPRALRVCYKTKPEGGSVRWTKDQDNRSCVYTAGSPINNRALFPCQEPPVAMSTWQAQVRAPRECVVLLSGENQAQPTHLHHTGLSSWDYYVTMPMPASTFTLAVGYWRQATAQLSTAQLTPPVQGTRAGASHTHAGSLDLNPFTNMDHPIITSPQSTLVYSGLKDEKHSESVCLGLGDDNFTCCHTDYPCPFTDPSAWSQEVVPHRMFAPPSLLQKAQVQVLPLLPGCLAAAHATLGVHPFPRLDVLIVPASFSSLGMAR
;
A
#
# COMPACT_ATOMS: atom_id res chain seq x y z
N MET A 1 33.79 17.11 5.62
CA MET A 1 34.25 16.26 4.51
C MET A 1 34.12 14.84 5.00
N ASP A 2 32.91 14.31 4.90
CA ASP A 2 32.63 12.89 5.11
C ASP A 2 32.25 12.37 3.72
N GLY A 3 32.90 11.27 3.35
CA GLY A 3 33.08 10.85 1.96
C GLY A 3 31.78 10.58 1.22
N ASP A 4 31.80 10.94 -0.06
CA ASP A 4 30.95 10.38 -1.10
C ASP A 4 30.89 8.86 -0.91
N GLY A 5 29.75 8.37 -0.42
CA GLY A 5 29.40 6.97 -0.53
C GLY A 5 29.11 6.71 -2.00
N ASP A 6 30.12 6.18 -2.68
CA ASP A 6 30.05 5.65 -4.04
C ASP A 6 28.73 4.88 -4.24
N MET A 7 27.79 5.48 -4.97
CA MET A 7 26.55 4.82 -5.39
C MET A 7 26.95 3.79 -6.45
N ASP A 8 27.24 2.57 -6.01
CA ASP A 8 27.44 1.42 -6.88
C ASP A 8 26.09 1.03 -7.50
N PRO A 9 25.86 1.28 -8.80
CA PRO A 9 24.59 0.98 -9.44
C PRO A 9 24.28 -0.53 -9.47
N GLY A 10 25.25 -1.40 -9.19
CA GLY A 10 25.03 -2.85 -9.04
C GLY A 10 24.55 -3.29 -7.64
N ARG A 11 24.57 -2.39 -6.64
CA ARG A 11 24.01 -2.65 -5.30
C ARG A 11 22.53 -2.29 -5.16
N ASP A 12 22.04 -1.40 -6.03
CA ASP A 12 20.67 -0.86 -5.96
C ASP A 12 19.65 -1.65 -6.79
N ASP A 13 20.10 -2.46 -7.77
CA ASP A 13 19.24 -3.39 -8.51
C ASP A 13 19.06 -4.70 -7.72
N LEU A 14 18.10 -4.68 -6.79
CA LEU A 14 17.75 -5.85 -5.98
C LEU A 14 17.06 -6.92 -6.85
N PRO A 15 17.58 -8.17 -6.92
CA PRO A 15 17.03 -9.19 -7.82
C PRO A 15 15.60 -9.55 -7.42
N LEU A 16 14.67 -9.53 -8.37
CA LEU A 16 13.31 -10.03 -8.16
C LEU A 16 13.32 -11.56 -8.20
N ARG A 17 13.00 -12.20 -7.08
CA ARG A 17 13.07 -13.66 -6.88
C ARG A 17 11.69 -14.30 -6.83
N ALA A 18 10.66 -13.53 -6.48
CA ALA A 18 9.32 -14.06 -6.34
C ALA A 18 8.82 -14.73 -7.62
N ASN A 19 8.26 -15.93 -7.51
CA ASN A 19 7.80 -16.72 -8.65
C ASN A 19 6.35 -16.36 -9.05
N THR A 20 6.10 -15.08 -9.32
CA THR A 20 4.79 -14.48 -9.60
C THR A 20 4.03 -15.08 -10.79
N ASN A 21 4.75 -15.72 -11.72
CA ASN A 21 4.15 -16.42 -12.87
C ASN A 21 3.40 -17.70 -12.48
N HIS A 22 3.72 -18.28 -11.32
CA HIS A 22 3.13 -19.53 -10.85
C HIS A 22 2.02 -19.32 -9.82
N ILE A 23 2.22 -18.40 -8.89
CA ILE A 23 1.32 -18.18 -7.76
C ILE A 23 1.42 -16.72 -7.32
N LEU A 24 0.27 -16.10 -7.06
CA LEU A 24 0.16 -14.70 -6.66
C LEU A 24 -0.37 -14.60 -5.24
N VAL A 25 0.17 -13.66 -4.47
CA VAL A 25 -0.48 -13.21 -3.24
C VAL A 25 -1.60 -12.25 -3.62
N ARG A 26 -2.83 -12.52 -3.19
CA ARG A 26 -4.00 -11.66 -3.45
C ARG A 26 -4.33 -10.75 -2.28
N HIS A 27 -4.03 -11.19 -1.06
CA HIS A 27 -4.24 -10.42 0.14
C HIS A 27 -3.15 -10.68 1.17
N TYR A 28 -2.69 -9.61 1.83
CA TYR A 28 -1.80 -9.68 2.99
C TYR A 28 -2.56 -9.28 4.26
N VAL A 29 -2.40 -10.04 5.34
CA VAL A 29 -2.76 -9.60 6.70
C VAL A 29 -1.48 -9.46 7.49
N LEU A 30 -1.11 -8.22 7.83
CA LEU A 30 0.09 -7.93 8.61
C LEU A 30 -0.30 -7.65 10.07
N ASP A 31 0.49 -8.19 10.99
CA ASP A 31 0.41 -7.88 12.40
C ASP A 31 1.80 -7.49 12.91
N LEU A 32 2.00 -6.21 13.26
CA LEU A 32 3.30 -5.59 13.44
C LEU A 32 3.46 -4.94 14.81
N ASP A 33 4.51 -5.32 15.54
CA ASP A 33 4.97 -4.72 16.79
C ASP A 33 6.21 -3.86 16.57
N ILE A 34 6.08 -2.56 16.80
CA ILE A 34 7.13 -1.58 16.52
C ILE A 34 7.92 -1.26 17.81
N SER A 35 9.19 -1.66 17.84
CA SER A 35 10.10 -1.31 18.93
C SER A 35 11.09 -0.22 18.51
N LEU A 36 10.77 1.03 18.87
CA LEU A 36 11.65 2.18 18.65
C LEU A 36 12.98 2.08 19.43
N GLN A 37 12.99 1.35 20.55
CA GLN A 37 14.19 1.18 21.38
C GLN A 37 15.18 0.20 20.74
N THR A 38 14.69 -0.97 20.31
CA THR A 38 15.56 -2.00 19.71
C THR A 38 15.73 -1.82 18.21
N LYS A 39 15.00 -0.89 17.59
CA LYS A 39 14.98 -0.66 16.13
C LYS A 39 14.65 -1.93 15.35
N VAL A 40 13.64 -2.65 15.83
CA VAL A 40 13.15 -3.90 15.24
C VAL A 40 11.63 -3.84 15.16
N ILE A 41 11.11 -4.30 14.02
CA ILE A 41 9.70 -4.63 13.85
C ILE A 41 9.59 -6.15 13.97
N THR A 42 8.81 -6.61 14.94
CA THR A 42 8.43 -8.02 15.05
C THR A 42 7.05 -8.16 14.43
N GLY A 43 6.80 -9.21 13.66
CA GLY A 43 5.47 -9.35 13.10
C GLY A 43 5.15 -10.72 12.55
N THR A 44 3.89 -10.85 12.18
CA THR A 44 3.41 -11.93 11.34
C THR A 44 2.84 -11.36 10.05
N VAL A 45 3.01 -12.09 8.96
CA VAL A 45 2.30 -11.83 7.71
C VAL A 45 1.56 -13.09 7.31
N VAL A 46 0.28 -12.94 7.00
CA VAL A 46 -0.53 -14.01 6.42
C VAL A 46 -0.76 -13.72 4.96
N LEU A 47 -0.44 -14.71 4.13
CA LEU A 47 -0.49 -14.67 2.67
C LEU A 47 -1.70 -15.49 2.20
N PHE A 48 -2.60 -14.86 1.45
CA PHE A 48 -3.69 -15.54 0.75
C PHE A 48 -3.31 -15.68 -0.72
N LEU A 49 -3.11 -16.93 -1.15
CA LEU A 49 -2.46 -17.26 -2.41
C LEU A 49 -3.47 -17.74 -3.46
N GLU A 50 -3.25 -17.37 -4.71
CA GLU A 50 -4.00 -17.84 -5.89
C GLU A 50 -3.04 -18.37 -6.96
N PRO A 51 -3.23 -19.58 -7.51
CA PRO A 51 -2.49 -20.08 -8.67
C PRO A 51 -2.61 -19.16 -9.89
N GLY A 52 -1.52 -19.03 -10.64
CA GLY A 52 -1.52 -18.36 -11.93
C GLY A 52 -2.26 -19.17 -13.02
N PRO A 53 -2.82 -18.50 -14.06
CA PRO A 53 -3.52 -19.17 -15.16
C PRO A 53 -2.66 -20.10 -16.03
N LEU A 54 -1.33 -19.90 -16.02
CA LEU A 54 -0.37 -20.67 -16.82
C LEU A 54 -0.04 -22.05 -16.23
N ALA A 55 -0.69 -22.45 -15.14
CA ALA A 55 -0.53 -23.78 -14.57
C ALA A 55 -1.31 -24.84 -15.39
N GLY A 56 -1.05 -24.92 -16.69
CA GLY A 56 -1.28 -26.13 -17.47
C GLY A 56 -0.27 -27.19 -17.03
N ASP A 57 -0.69 -28.44 -16.96
CA ASP A 57 0.10 -29.59 -16.51
C ASP A 57 1.55 -29.53 -17.03
N GLY A 58 2.48 -29.24 -16.13
CA GLY A 58 3.89 -29.11 -16.44
C GLY A 58 4.48 -30.47 -16.80
N ASN A 59 4.52 -30.77 -18.09
CA ASN A 59 5.49 -31.70 -18.67
C ASN A 59 6.01 -31.16 -20.01
N GLU A 60 6.58 -29.97 -20.01
CA GLU A 60 7.44 -29.51 -21.11
C GLU A 60 8.71 -28.87 -20.54
N ALA A 61 9.76 -29.69 -20.49
CA ALA A 61 11.13 -29.22 -20.49
C ALA A 61 11.41 -28.61 -21.87
N GLY A 62 11.34 -27.28 -21.96
CA GLY A 62 11.80 -26.51 -23.13
C GLY A 62 13.21 -25.98 -22.90
N GLU A 63 14.19 -26.60 -23.55
CA GLU A 63 15.57 -26.13 -23.64
C GLU A 63 15.64 -24.71 -24.25
N GLY A 64 16.39 -23.80 -23.61
CA GLY A 64 16.75 -22.53 -24.23
C GLY A 64 16.79 -21.30 -23.33
N ALA A 65 17.52 -21.33 -22.21
CA ALA A 65 17.96 -20.12 -21.53
C ALA A 65 19.41 -20.29 -21.02
N PRO A 66 20.29 -19.28 -21.18
CA PRO A 66 21.70 -19.41 -20.83
C PRO A 66 21.86 -19.55 -19.31
N THR A 67 22.62 -20.57 -18.92
CA THR A 67 22.92 -20.91 -17.52
C THR A 67 23.68 -19.76 -16.86
N PRO A 68 23.23 -19.22 -15.70
CA PRO A 68 24.02 -18.26 -14.95
C PRO A 68 25.28 -18.95 -14.39
N PRO A 69 26.41 -18.23 -14.24
CA PRO A 69 27.63 -18.82 -13.68
C PRO A 69 27.40 -19.22 -12.22
N GLN A 70 27.73 -20.48 -11.90
CA GLN A 70 27.61 -21.04 -10.55
C GLN A 70 28.50 -20.26 -9.56
N PRO A 71 27.97 -19.82 -8.40
CA PRO A 71 28.80 -19.40 -7.29
C PRO A 71 29.43 -20.62 -6.60
N SER A 72 30.67 -20.45 -6.17
CA SER A 72 31.46 -21.41 -5.41
C SER A 72 30.76 -21.87 -4.12
N GLN A 73 30.64 -23.21 -4.00
CA GLN A 73 30.41 -24.05 -2.83
C GLN A 73 30.19 -23.34 -1.47
N THR A 74 28.92 -23.31 -1.03
CA THR A 74 28.54 -23.35 0.39
C THR A 74 27.15 -23.98 0.56
N ASP A 75 27.09 -25.05 1.36
CA ASP A 75 25.93 -25.79 1.92
C ASP A 75 24.90 -26.43 0.95
N ASP A 76 25.22 -27.63 0.46
CA ASP A 76 24.46 -28.49 -0.47
C ASP A 76 23.20 -29.18 0.12
N SER A 77 22.67 -28.79 1.28
CA SER A 77 21.54 -29.55 1.88
C SER A 77 20.14 -29.16 1.37
N TRP A 78 19.97 -27.96 0.79
CA TRP A 78 18.65 -27.48 0.33
C TRP A 78 18.29 -27.92 -1.10
N GLU A 79 19.28 -28.35 -1.89
CA GLU A 79 19.09 -28.80 -3.28
C GLU A 79 18.81 -30.32 -3.35
N ASP A 80 19.48 -31.16 -2.55
CA ASP A 80 19.58 -32.61 -2.81
C ASP A 80 18.32 -33.46 -2.49
N GLU A 81 17.48 -33.06 -1.52
CA GLU A 81 16.36 -33.90 -1.03
C GLU A 81 14.97 -33.52 -1.59
N SER A 82 14.86 -32.46 -2.40
CA SER A 82 13.54 -31.86 -2.72
C SER A 82 13.37 -31.35 -4.15
N HIS A 83 14.18 -31.85 -5.10
CA HIS A 83 14.08 -31.54 -6.53
C HIS A 83 12.71 -31.78 -7.19
N ARG A 84 11.72 -32.32 -6.47
CA ARG A 84 10.38 -32.59 -7.00
C ARG A 84 9.26 -31.78 -6.35
N ASP A 85 9.49 -31.10 -5.22
CA ASP A 85 8.43 -30.38 -4.52
C ASP A 85 8.30 -28.95 -5.06
N PHE A 86 7.06 -28.47 -5.17
CA PHE A 86 6.79 -27.09 -5.56
C PHE A 86 7.35 -26.13 -4.49
N THR A 87 8.00 -25.06 -4.95
CA THR A 87 8.60 -24.04 -4.08
C THR A 87 7.90 -22.71 -4.31
N LEU A 88 7.23 -22.18 -3.28
CA LEU A 88 6.85 -20.78 -3.25
C LEU A 88 8.11 -19.94 -2.98
N VAL A 89 8.35 -18.92 -3.79
CA VAL A 89 9.46 -17.99 -3.61
C VAL A 89 8.89 -16.59 -3.40
N LEU A 90 9.33 -15.93 -2.33
CA LEU A 90 8.98 -14.54 -2.00
C LEU A 90 10.24 -13.69 -1.98
N ASP A 91 10.15 -12.43 -2.38
CA ASP A 91 11.20 -11.45 -2.16
C ASP A 91 11.32 -11.18 -0.66
N CYS A 92 12.51 -11.40 -0.12
CA CYS A 92 12.78 -11.27 1.31
C CYS A 92 14.27 -11.10 1.53
N CYS A 93 14.70 -10.02 2.18
CA CYS A 93 16.09 -9.86 2.62
C CYS A 93 16.13 -9.24 4.00
N ASP A 94 17.23 -9.42 4.74
CA ASP A 94 17.43 -8.80 6.05
C ASP A 94 16.26 -9.00 7.05
N LEU A 95 15.58 -10.14 6.94
CA LEU A 95 14.56 -10.60 7.88
C LEU A 95 15.06 -11.87 8.58
N THR A 96 14.68 -12.03 9.84
CA THR A 96 14.83 -13.28 10.58
C THR A 96 13.49 -13.99 10.60
N VAL A 97 13.31 -14.99 9.72
CA VAL A 97 12.10 -15.81 9.68
C VAL A 97 12.22 -16.92 10.71
N SER A 98 11.26 -16.99 11.62
CA SER A 98 11.26 -17.92 12.76
C SER A 98 10.31 -19.11 12.57
N LYS A 99 9.23 -18.92 11.79
CA LYS A 99 8.21 -19.94 11.56
C LYS A 99 7.47 -19.65 10.26
N VAL A 100 7.14 -20.70 9.52
CA VAL A 100 6.19 -20.68 8.41
C VAL A 100 5.21 -21.82 8.63
N GLU A 101 3.91 -21.54 8.59
CA GLU A 101 2.87 -22.54 8.82
C GLU A 101 1.67 -22.34 7.89
N GLU A 102 1.04 -23.46 7.52
CA GLU A 102 -0.24 -23.46 6.82
C GLU A 102 -1.37 -23.25 7.83
N LEU A 103 -2.33 -22.41 7.49
CA LEU A 103 -3.47 -22.10 8.35
C LEU A 103 -4.66 -23.00 8.07
N ASP A 104 -5.28 -23.53 9.12
CA ASP A 104 -6.53 -24.27 9.02
C ASP A 104 -7.73 -23.33 8.99
N VAL A 105 -8.03 -22.82 7.79
CA VAL A 105 -9.17 -21.92 7.58
C VAL A 105 -10.53 -22.60 7.70
N THR A 106 -10.58 -23.95 7.72
CA THR A 106 -11.84 -24.69 7.92
C THR A 106 -12.33 -24.59 9.37
N SER A 107 -11.43 -24.32 10.31
CA SER A 107 -11.75 -24.08 11.72
C SER A 107 -12.47 -22.76 11.99
N VAL A 108 -12.46 -21.82 11.03
CA VAL A 108 -13.08 -20.50 11.17
C VAL A 108 -14.59 -20.62 10.87
N SER A 109 -15.42 -20.50 11.91
CA SER A 109 -16.88 -20.71 11.80
C SER A 109 -17.54 -19.83 10.73
N ASP A 110 -17.14 -18.56 10.60
CA ASP A 110 -17.74 -17.62 9.65
C ASP A 110 -17.40 -17.96 8.18
N MET A 111 -16.35 -18.75 7.93
CA MET A 111 -16.00 -19.23 6.57
C MET A 111 -17.04 -20.19 5.99
N GLN A 112 -17.87 -20.82 6.84
CA GLN A 112 -19.00 -21.64 6.38
C GLN A 112 -20.04 -20.81 5.62
N GLY A 113 -20.14 -19.50 5.91
CA GLY A 113 -21.02 -18.56 5.21
C GLY A 113 -20.50 -18.13 3.82
N VAL A 114 -19.34 -18.64 3.39
CA VAL A 114 -18.75 -18.43 2.06
C VAL A 114 -19.10 -19.60 1.11
N GLY A 115 -19.70 -20.68 1.62
CA GLY A 115 -20.42 -21.65 0.80
C GLY A 115 -20.92 -22.88 1.57
N PRO A 116 -22.04 -23.48 1.15
CA PRO A 116 -22.65 -24.59 1.87
C PRO A 116 -22.00 -25.91 1.44
N GLN A 117 -21.00 -26.42 2.17
CA GLN A 117 -20.68 -27.86 2.23
C GLN A 117 -19.71 -28.15 3.40
N PRO A 118 -19.97 -29.19 4.22
CA PRO A 118 -19.10 -29.60 5.33
C PRO A 118 -17.75 -30.21 4.91
N ASP A 119 -17.54 -30.49 3.62
CA ASP A 119 -16.33 -31.16 3.08
C ASP A 119 -15.44 -30.24 2.21
N SER A 120 -15.57 -28.92 2.33
CA SER A 120 -14.82 -27.98 1.47
C SER A 120 -13.34 -27.93 1.88
N GLN A 121 -12.44 -28.35 0.98
CA GLN A 121 -10.99 -28.21 1.15
C GLN A 121 -10.61 -26.73 1.39
N SER A 122 -9.63 -26.46 2.27
CA SER A 122 -9.12 -25.11 2.58
C SER A 122 -8.85 -24.27 1.33
N ALA A 123 -8.34 -24.89 0.27
CA ALA A 123 -8.05 -24.20 -0.98
C ALA A 123 -9.30 -23.63 -1.67
N VAL A 124 -10.42 -24.36 -1.65
CA VAL A 124 -11.70 -23.92 -2.23
C VAL A 124 -12.29 -22.77 -1.43
N LEU A 125 -12.20 -22.83 -0.09
CA LEU A 125 -12.67 -21.77 0.79
C LEU A 125 -11.90 -20.46 0.54
N ILE A 126 -10.58 -20.52 0.42
CA ILE A 126 -9.76 -19.35 0.11
C ILE A 126 -10.06 -18.80 -1.29
N GLN A 127 -10.24 -19.66 -2.29
CA GLN A 127 -10.56 -19.18 -3.63
C GLN A 127 -11.91 -18.44 -3.65
N ARG A 128 -12.94 -18.96 -2.96
CA ARG A 128 -14.21 -18.24 -2.83
C ARG A 128 -14.09 -16.93 -2.05
N LEU A 129 -13.24 -16.89 -1.02
CA LEU A 129 -12.95 -15.66 -0.27
C LEU A 129 -12.30 -14.59 -1.15
N ILE A 130 -11.31 -14.98 -1.96
CA ILE A 130 -10.64 -14.10 -2.94
C ILE A 130 -11.63 -13.59 -3.98
N SER A 131 -12.53 -14.46 -4.46
CA SER A 131 -13.54 -14.12 -5.47
C SER A 131 -14.81 -13.44 -4.93
N LEU A 132 -14.86 -13.05 -3.65
CA LEU A 132 -15.98 -12.26 -3.14
C LEU A 132 -16.06 -10.92 -3.91
N PRO A 133 -17.27 -10.47 -4.29
CA PRO A 133 -17.43 -9.22 -5.02
C PRO A 133 -17.01 -8.04 -4.15
N SER A 134 -16.50 -6.99 -4.78
CA SER A 134 -16.03 -5.78 -4.09
C SER A 134 -17.08 -5.11 -3.20
N THR A 135 -18.37 -5.24 -3.53
CA THR A 135 -19.49 -4.78 -2.69
C THR A 135 -19.51 -5.42 -1.29
N GLN A 136 -18.89 -6.59 -1.12
CA GLN A 136 -18.76 -7.32 0.14
C GLN A 136 -17.36 -7.21 0.76
N TRP A 137 -16.55 -6.21 0.38
CA TRP A 137 -15.17 -6.06 0.87
C TRP A 137 -15.06 -6.08 2.40
N LYS A 138 -16.04 -5.54 3.14
CA LYS A 138 -16.06 -5.57 4.62
C LYS A 138 -16.13 -6.99 5.16
N LYS A 139 -17.01 -7.82 4.57
CA LYS A 139 -17.12 -9.24 4.90
C LYS A 139 -15.83 -9.97 4.53
N GLN A 140 -15.27 -9.65 3.35
CA GLN A 140 -14.01 -10.22 2.88
C GLN A 140 -12.85 -9.93 3.85
N HIS A 141 -12.67 -8.67 4.27
CA HIS A 141 -11.64 -8.27 5.24
C HIS A 141 -11.82 -8.95 6.61
N HIS A 142 -13.05 -9.00 7.12
CA HIS A 142 -13.37 -9.69 8.37
C HIS A 142 -12.98 -11.17 8.32
N LEU A 143 -13.29 -11.86 7.23
CA LEU A 143 -12.94 -13.26 7.04
C LEU A 143 -11.42 -13.47 6.90
N TYR A 144 -10.72 -12.61 6.17
CA TYR A 144 -9.25 -12.62 6.10
C TYR A 144 -8.63 -12.44 7.50
N PHE A 145 -9.16 -11.51 8.30
CA PHE A 145 -8.70 -11.26 9.66
C PHE A 145 -8.94 -12.47 10.57
N GLN A 146 -10.10 -13.10 10.50
CA GLN A 146 -10.35 -14.32 11.30
C GLN A 146 -9.46 -15.48 10.85
N CYS A 147 -9.27 -15.66 9.54
CA CYS A 147 -8.35 -16.65 9.00
C CYS A 147 -6.91 -16.42 9.45
N SER A 148 -6.44 -15.17 9.59
CA SER A 148 -5.08 -14.90 10.06
C SER A 148 -4.82 -15.37 11.50
N HIS A 149 -5.88 -15.49 12.30
CA HIS A 149 -5.86 -15.99 13.68
C HIS A 149 -6.13 -17.49 13.79
N ALA A 150 -6.37 -18.18 12.67
CA ALA A 150 -6.58 -19.62 12.68
C ALA A 150 -5.36 -20.38 13.22
N PRO A 151 -5.56 -21.56 13.81
CA PRO A 151 -4.46 -22.44 14.20
C PRO A 151 -3.71 -22.96 12.96
N ALA A 152 -2.52 -23.49 13.21
CA ALA A 152 -1.79 -24.24 12.20
C ALA A 152 -2.57 -25.50 11.82
N SER A 153 -2.56 -25.88 10.53
CA SER A 153 -3.17 -27.12 10.09
C SER A 153 -2.44 -28.33 10.66
N GLU A 154 -3.17 -29.20 11.37
CA GLU A 154 -2.64 -30.46 11.91
C GLU A 154 -2.59 -31.58 10.86
N GLY A 155 -3.39 -31.47 9.79
CA GLY A 155 -3.54 -32.50 8.76
C GLY A 155 -2.51 -32.47 7.63
N GLY A 156 -1.73 -31.39 7.51
CA GLY A 156 -0.66 -31.24 6.52
C GLY A 156 0.70 -31.39 7.17
N GLY A 157 1.62 -32.15 6.55
CA GLY A 157 3.01 -32.19 7.00
C GLY A 157 3.63 -30.78 7.10
N PRO A 158 4.67 -30.59 7.94
CA PRO A 158 5.20 -29.25 8.22
C PRO A 158 5.71 -28.57 6.95
N LEU A 159 5.49 -27.26 6.88
CA LEU A 159 6.15 -26.42 5.88
C LEU A 159 7.62 -26.30 6.23
N ILE A 160 8.46 -26.51 5.22
CA ILE A 160 9.91 -26.35 5.33
C ILE A 160 10.24 -25.06 4.61
N PHE A 161 11.07 -24.23 5.22
CA PHE A 161 11.46 -22.95 4.64
C PHE A 161 12.96 -22.72 4.73
N HIS A 162 13.45 -21.95 3.78
CA HIS A 162 14.83 -21.51 3.71
C HIS A 162 14.86 -20.03 3.32
N THR A 163 15.69 -19.25 4.00
CA THR A 163 15.94 -17.84 3.64
C THR A 163 17.35 -17.72 3.10
N ASP A 164 17.48 -17.37 1.82
CA ASP A 164 18.76 -16.98 1.24
C ASP A 164 18.94 -15.46 1.36
N ARG A 165 19.87 -14.90 0.58
CA ARG A 165 20.17 -13.46 0.60
C ARG A 165 19.00 -12.59 0.15
N TRP A 166 18.15 -13.09 -0.74
CA TRP A 166 17.17 -12.28 -1.49
C TRP A 166 15.76 -12.86 -1.48
N SER A 167 15.57 -14.06 -0.93
CA SER A 167 14.29 -14.73 -0.94
C SER A 167 14.02 -15.58 0.29
N LEU A 168 12.71 -15.73 0.55
CA LEU A 168 12.15 -16.76 1.40
C LEU A 168 11.55 -17.83 0.47
N GLN A 169 12.06 -19.05 0.60
CA GLN A 169 11.60 -20.22 -0.15
C GLN A 169 10.81 -21.12 0.79
N VAL A 170 9.61 -21.53 0.39
CA VAL A 170 8.71 -22.36 1.20
C VAL A 170 8.28 -23.58 0.39
N ARG A 171 8.43 -24.77 0.97
CA ARG A 171 8.05 -26.07 0.40
C ARG A 171 7.13 -26.81 1.37
N LYS A 172 6.26 -27.66 0.82
CA LYS A 172 5.49 -28.65 1.57
C LYS A 172 5.87 -30.03 1.07
N ARG A 173 6.33 -30.91 1.97
CA ARG A 173 6.84 -32.23 1.60
C ARG A 173 5.78 -33.01 0.82
N GLY A 174 6.14 -33.51 -0.36
CA GLY A 174 5.29 -34.33 -1.21
C GLY A 174 4.29 -33.54 -2.06
N VAL A 175 4.24 -32.22 -1.95
CA VAL A 175 3.42 -31.35 -2.81
C VAL A 175 4.25 -30.90 -4.00
N ARG A 176 3.90 -31.38 -5.19
CA ARG A 176 4.65 -31.12 -6.43
C ARG A 176 3.97 -30.12 -7.37
N THR A 177 2.65 -29.96 -7.21
CA THR A 177 1.83 -29.11 -8.09
C THR A 177 1.44 -27.83 -7.36
N ILE A 178 1.24 -26.75 -8.13
CA ILE A 178 0.77 -25.47 -7.60
C ILE A 178 -0.65 -25.61 -7.05
N GLN A 179 -1.45 -26.50 -7.62
CA GLN A 179 -2.84 -26.78 -7.28
C GLN A 179 -2.98 -27.37 -5.87
N GLU A 180 -2.03 -28.22 -5.46
CA GLU A 180 -1.97 -28.83 -4.13
C GLU A 180 -1.26 -27.96 -3.08
N PHE A 181 -0.57 -26.89 -3.50
CA PHE A 181 0.12 -26.00 -2.57
C PHE A 181 -0.85 -25.23 -1.68
N PRO A 182 -0.55 -25.06 -0.37
CA PRO A 182 -1.42 -24.35 0.56
C PRO A 182 -1.80 -22.94 0.10
N ARG A 183 -3.04 -22.52 0.40
CA ARG A 183 -3.57 -21.21 0.01
C ARG A 183 -3.51 -20.13 1.07
N ALA A 184 -3.25 -20.49 2.32
CA ALA A 184 -3.14 -19.57 3.44
C ALA A 184 -1.92 -19.92 4.28
N LEU A 185 -0.92 -19.03 4.27
CA LEU A 185 0.35 -19.22 4.97
C LEU A 185 0.58 -18.10 5.97
N ARG A 186 1.00 -18.43 7.20
CA ARG A 186 1.49 -17.46 8.18
C ARG A 186 3.01 -17.55 8.30
N VAL A 187 3.67 -16.41 8.16
CA VAL A 187 5.11 -16.25 8.34
C VAL A 187 5.38 -15.37 9.56
N CYS A 188 6.10 -15.89 10.55
CA CYS A 188 6.52 -15.16 11.74
C CYS A 188 7.95 -14.67 11.58
N TYR A 189 8.20 -13.37 11.67
CA TYR A 189 9.50 -12.79 11.36
C TYR A 189 9.86 -11.57 12.23
N LYS A 190 11.11 -11.16 12.14
CA LYS A 190 11.61 -9.89 12.67
C LYS A 190 12.51 -9.20 11.65
N THR A 191 12.39 -7.88 11.51
CA THR A 191 13.33 -7.09 10.70
C THR A 191 14.71 -7.07 11.35
N LYS A 192 15.77 -7.09 10.54
CA LYS A 192 17.13 -6.85 11.04
C LYS A 192 17.49 -5.36 10.93
N PRO A 193 18.34 -4.82 11.82
CA PRO A 193 18.73 -3.40 11.80
C PRO A 193 19.41 -2.95 10.50
N GLU A 194 20.06 -3.87 9.79
CA GLU A 194 20.68 -3.64 8.47
C GLU A 194 19.68 -3.55 7.31
N GLY A 195 18.41 -3.91 7.52
CA GLY A 195 17.38 -3.91 6.49
C GLY A 195 17.09 -2.52 5.94
N GLY A 196 17.15 -2.38 4.61
CA GLY A 196 17.03 -1.10 3.93
C GLY A 196 15.60 -0.54 3.81
N SER A 197 14.57 -1.34 4.10
CA SER A 197 13.16 -0.96 3.87
C SER A 197 12.65 0.17 4.76
N VAL A 198 13.18 0.28 5.98
CA VAL A 198 12.78 1.28 6.94
C VAL A 198 13.98 2.07 7.46
N ARG A 199 13.78 3.34 7.75
CA ARG A 199 14.80 4.23 8.29
C ARG A 199 14.48 4.57 9.73
N TRP A 200 15.27 4.01 10.65
CA TRP A 200 15.25 4.38 12.07
C TRP A 200 16.08 5.63 12.28
N THR A 201 15.44 6.72 12.70
CA THR A 201 16.10 8.01 12.88
C THR A 201 15.47 8.80 14.03
N LYS A 202 15.85 10.06 14.14
CA LYS A 202 15.20 11.02 15.01
C LYS A 202 14.55 12.12 14.19
N ASP A 203 13.40 12.59 14.66
CA ASP A 203 12.74 13.77 14.12
C ASP A 203 13.46 15.07 14.52
N GLN A 204 12.89 16.18 14.09
CA GLN A 204 13.38 17.53 14.35
C GLN A 204 13.32 17.92 15.84
N ASP A 205 12.60 17.14 16.66
CA ASP A 205 12.54 17.27 18.12
C ASP A 205 13.47 16.27 18.83
N ASN A 206 14.39 15.62 18.09
CA ASN A 206 15.32 14.62 18.60
C ASN A 206 14.61 13.39 19.20
N ARG A 207 13.38 13.09 18.76
CA ARG A 207 12.60 11.93 19.19
C ARG A 207 12.67 10.81 18.17
N SER A 208 12.78 9.58 18.65
CA SER A 208 12.90 8.39 17.80
C SER A 208 11.66 8.23 16.92
N CYS A 209 11.90 7.95 15.64
CA CYS A 209 10.85 7.61 14.68
C CYS A 209 11.38 6.60 13.65
N VAL A 210 10.46 5.96 12.96
CA VAL A 210 10.74 5.04 11.86
C VAL A 210 9.78 5.32 10.72
N TYR A 211 10.25 5.22 9.49
CA TYR A 211 9.41 5.32 8.29
C TYR A 211 9.98 4.49 7.15
N THR A 212 9.15 4.11 6.18
CA THR A 212 9.60 3.42 4.97
C THR A 212 10.51 4.31 4.11
N ALA A 213 11.64 3.78 3.66
CA ALA A 213 12.76 4.54 3.11
C ALA A 213 12.51 5.18 1.72
N GLY A 214 11.38 4.88 1.08
CA GLY A 214 10.94 5.51 -0.18
C GLY A 214 11.62 5.04 -1.46
N SER A 215 12.26 3.87 -1.45
CA SER A 215 12.77 3.24 -2.67
C SER A 215 11.64 2.50 -3.43
N PRO A 216 11.64 2.48 -4.79
CA PRO A 216 10.58 1.86 -5.60
C PRO A 216 10.31 0.36 -5.34
N ILE A 217 11.29 -0.40 -4.83
CA ILE A 217 11.24 -1.87 -4.67
C ILE A 217 11.98 -2.27 -3.39
N ASN A 218 11.46 -1.88 -2.23
CA ASN A 218 12.20 -2.01 -0.97
C ASN A 218 11.27 -2.24 0.22
N ASN A 219 10.28 -3.11 0.10
CA ASN A 219 9.50 -3.64 1.22
C ASN A 219 9.89 -5.08 1.59
N ARG A 220 10.70 -5.76 0.79
CA ARG A 220 11.26 -7.09 1.08
C ARG A 220 12.10 -7.20 2.36
N ALA A 221 12.62 -6.10 2.90
CA ALA A 221 13.28 -6.04 4.22
C ALA A 221 12.37 -5.48 5.33
N LEU A 222 11.09 -5.25 5.01
CA LEU A 222 10.02 -4.96 5.96
C LEU A 222 9.14 -6.18 6.19
N PHE A 223 8.75 -6.90 5.13
CA PHE A 223 8.00 -8.15 5.19
C PHE A 223 8.26 -9.02 3.95
N PRO A 224 8.16 -10.36 4.03
CA PRO A 224 8.24 -11.22 2.84
C PRO A 224 7.07 -10.94 1.88
N CYS A 225 7.38 -10.61 0.63
CA CYS A 225 6.37 -10.13 -0.33
C CYS A 225 6.70 -10.54 -1.77
N GLN A 226 5.82 -10.15 -2.70
CA GLN A 226 6.08 -10.19 -4.13
C GLN A 226 6.26 -8.75 -4.62
N GLU A 227 7.49 -8.36 -4.89
CA GLU A 227 7.86 -6.99 -5.29
C GLU A 227 7.55 -6.61 -6.76
N PRO A 228 7.55 -7.54 -7.74
CA PRO A 228 7.25 -7.16 -9.13
C PRO A 228 5.91 -6.44 -9.23
N PRO A 229 5.79 -5.31 -9.97
CA PRO A 229 4.57 -4.51 -10.02
C PRO A 229 3.37 -5.24 -10.62
N VAL A 230 3.58 -6.38 -11.30
CA VAL A 230 2.51 -7.28 -11.75
C VAL A 230 1.81 -8.02 -10.58
N ALA A 231 2.48 -8.17 -9.44
CA ALA A 231 1.96 -8.80 -8.24
C ALA A 231 1.15 -7.81 -7.39
N MET A 232 -0.06 -7.53 -7.86
CA MET A 232 -1.00 -6.62 -7.21
C MET A 232 -1.76 -7.36 -6.10
N SER A 233 -1.81 -6.77 -4.91
CA SER A 233 -2.49 -7.34 -3.75
C SER A 233 -3.22 -6.28 -2.95
N THR A 234 -4.25 -6.69 -2.22
CA THR A 234 -4.84 -5.89 -1.15
C THR A 234 -4.15 -6.18 0.18
N TRP A 235 -4.37 -5.36 1.20
CA TRP A 235 -3.85 -5.66 2.54
C TRP A 235 -4.70 -5.08 3.65
N GLN A 236 -4.54 -5.69 4.82
CA GLN A 236 -4.88 -5.10 6.10
C GLN A 236 -3.70 -5.26 7.06
N ALA A 237 -3.53 -4.28 7.94
CA ALA A 237 -2.41 -4.24 8.86
C ALA A 237 -2.88 -3.77 10.23
N GLN A 238 -2.57 -4.57 11.25
CA GLN A 238 -2.60 -4.15 12.64
C GLN A 238 -1.19 -3.74 13.05
N VAL A 239 -1.04 -2.53 13.59
CA VAL A 239 0.25 -2.00 14.02
C VAL A 239 0.18 -1.57 15.46
N ARG A 240 1.06 -2.12 16.29
CA ARG A 240 1.20 -1.80 17.72
C ARG A 240 2.46 -0.99 17.97
N ALA A 241 2.28 0.13 18.66
CA ALA A 241 3.37 1.06 18.99
C ALA A 241 3.10 1.73 20.35
N PRO A 242 4.09 2.39 20.98
CA PRO A 242 3.87 3.14 22.20
C PRO A 242 2.72 4.14 22.05
N ARG A 243 1.85 4.25 23.07
CA ARG A 243 0.61 5.05 23.00
C ARG A 243 0.81 6.54 22.66
N GLU A 244 2.01 7.07 22.94
CA GLU A 244 2.36 8.47 22.70
C GLU A 244 2.82 8.73 21.25
N CYS A 245 2.97 7.66 20.46
CA CYS A 245 3.27 7.74 19.04
C CYS A 245 1.98 7.87 18.21
N VAL A 246 2.17 8.33 16.98
CA VAL A 246 1.20 8.24 15.89
C VAL A 246 1.73 7.21 14.91
N VAL A 247 0.87 6.30 14.48
CA VAL A 247 1.11 5.41 13.34
C VAL A 247 0.38 5.98 12.15
N LEU A 248 1.06 6.09 11.01
CA LEU A 248 0.50 6.38 9.70
C LEU A 248 0.89 5.25 8.75
N LEU A 249 -0.06 4.80 7.93
CA LEU A 249 0.12 3.72 6.98
C LEU A 249 -0.64 4.03 5.70
N SER A 250 -0.14 3.59 4.54
CA SER A 250 -0.85 3.66 3.26
C SER A 250 -2.13 2.82 3.32
N GLY A 251 -3.24 3.49 3.57
CA GLY A 251 -4.55 2.86 3.79
C GLY A 251 -5.69 3.81 3.48
N GLU A 252 -6.88 3.25 3.30
CA GLU A 252 -8.09 3.99 2.95
C GLU A 252 -8.78 4.61 4.18
N ASN A 253 -8.62 4.02 5.37
CA ASN A 253 -9.39 4.37 6.57
C ASN A 253 -8.65 5.25 7.58
N GLN A 254 -9.32 6.22 8.18
CA GLN A 254 -8.78 7.03 9.30
C GLN A 254 -8.70 6.20 10.58
N ALA A 255 -7.62 5.42 10.72
CA ALA A 255 -7.35 4.60 11.88
C ALA A 255 -7.28 5.45 13.15
N GLN A 256 -8.05 5.04 14.16
CA GLN A 256 -8.03 5.60 15.49
C GLN A 256 -7.26 4.65 16.42
N PRO A 257 -6.40 5.15 17.31
CA PRO A 257 -5.67 4.31 18.24
C PRO A 257 -6.63 3.59 19.20
N THR A 258 -6.52 2.26 19.26
CA THR A 258 -7.16 1.46 20.31
C THR A 258 -6.14 1.19 21.41
N HIS A 259 -6.41 1.67 22.62
CA HIS A 259 -5.50 1.51 23.75
C HIS A 259 -5.46 0.05 24.24
N LEU A 260 -4.28 -0.56 24.27
CA LEU A 260 -4.09 -1.90 24.79
C LEU A 260 -3.81 -1.83 26.29
N HIS A 261 -4.83 -2.08 27.10
CA HIS A 261 -4.74 -2.05 28.56
C HIS A 261 -3.55 -2.89 29.06
N HIS A 262 -2.85 -2.38 30.09
CA HIS A 262 -1.71 -3.02 30.76
C HIS A 262 -0.39 -3.16 29.98
N THR A 263 -0.33 -2.79 28.69
CA THR A 263 0.91 -2.89 27.89
C THR A 263 1.62 -1.55 27.66
N GLY A 264 0.89 -0.43 27.80
CA GLY A 264 1.41 0.90 27.42
C GLY A 264 1.46 1.14 25.91
N LEU A 265 0.94 0.21 25.11
CA LEU A 265 0.86 0.27 23.66
C LEU A 265 -0.55 0.70 23.22
N SER A 266 -0.63 1.20 22.00
CA SER A 266 -1.87 1.38 21.25
C SER A 266 -1.77 0.58 19.95
N SER A 267 -2.93 0.19 19.42
CA SER A 267 -3.08 -0.53 18.16
C SER A 267 -3.78 0.34 17.13
N TRP A 268 -3.33 0.29 15.88
CA TRP A 268 -3.96 0.94 14.73
C TRP A 268 -4.24 -0.09 13.65
N ASP A 269 -5.48 -0.13 13.17
CA ASP A 269 -5.90 -1.03 12.11
C ASP A 269 -6.08 -0.24 10.81
N TYR A 270 -5.38 -0.67 9.77
CA TYR A 270 -5.43 -0.09 8.43
C TYR A 270 -5.83 -1.12 7.39
N TYR A 271 -6.44 -0.67 6.30
CA TYR A 271 -6.71 -1.52 5.14
C TYR A 271 -6.63 -0.77 3.82
N VAL A 272 -6.46 -1.54 2.75
CA VAL A 272 -6.62 -1.13 1.36
C VAL A 272 -7.44 -2.19 0.63
N THR A 273 -8.47 -1.75 -0.07
CA THR A 273 -9.34 -2.59 -0.91
C THR A 273 -8.93 -2.56 -2.38
N MET A 274 -8.21 -1.53 -2.82
CA MET A 274 -7.62 -1.47 -4.16
C MET A 274 -6.39 -2.38 -4.28
N PRO A 275 -6.34 -3.35 -5.21
CA PRO A 275 -5.13 -4.11 -5.46
C PRO A 275 -3.99 -3.18 -5.89
N MET A 276 -2.85 -3.25 -5.20
CA MET A 276 -1.68 -2.41 -5.47
C MET A 276 -0.38 -3.21 -5.33
N PRO A 277 0.75 -2.73 -5.91
CA PRO A 277 2.04 -3.39 -5.76
C PRO A 277 2.48 -3.38 -4.29
N ALA A 278 3.25 -4.38 -3.86
CA ALA A 278 3.78 -4.42 -2.49
C ALA A 278 4.56 -3.14 -2.12
N SER A 279 5.19 -2.47 -3.09
CA SER A 279 5.95 -1.24 -2.86
C SER A 279 5.08 -0.06 -2.38
N THR A 280 3.77 -0.07 -2.62
CA THR A 280 2.89 1.00 -2.12
C THR A 280 2.56 0.89 -0.64
N PHE A 281 2.82 -0.26 -0.02
CA PHE A 281 2.78 -0.39 1.43
C PHE A 281 3.80 0.55 2.08
N THR A 282 3.33 1.51 2.87
CA THR A 282 4.19 2.42 3.63
C THR A 282 3.77 2.52 5.07
N LEU A 283 4.75 2.68 5.95
CA LEU A 283 4.56 2.78 7.38
C LEU A 283 5.41 3.94 7.90
N ALA A 284 4.85 4.74 8.80
CA ALA A 284 5.55 5.75 9.55
C ALA A 284 5.07 5.74 11.01
N VAL A 285 6.01 5.68 11.95
CA VAL A 285 5.74 5.70 13.39
C VAL A 285 6.65 6.69 14.07
N GLY A 286 6.05 7.64 14.79
CA GLY A 286 6.81 8.69 15.45
C GLY A 286 5.93 9.53 16.36
N TYR A 287 6.54 10.50 17.02
CA TYR A 287 5.83 11.39 17.93
C TYR A 287 5.40 12.65 17.16
N TRP A 288 4.28 12.57 16.46
CA TRP A 288 3.77 13.68 15.64
C TRP A 288 2.44 14.20 16.18
N ARG A 289 2.04 15.37 15.72
CA ARG A 289 0.73 15.95 15.99
C ARG A 289 0.06 16.32 14.69
N GLN A 290 -1.25 16.17 14.64
CA GLN A 290 -2.05 16.64 13.53
C GLN A 290 -2.08 18.17 13.54
N ALA A 291 -1.79 18.78 12.39
CA ALA A 291 -1.97 20.20 12.14
C ALA A 291 -3.48 20.50 12.02
N THR A 292 -3.96 21.45 12.81
CA THR A 292 -5.34 21.93 12.76
C THR A 292 -5.33 23.33 12.18
N ALA A 293 -6.29 23.64 11.31
CA ALA A 293 -6.49 25.00 10.84
C ALA A 293 -6.72 25.92 12.06
N GLN A 294 -5.98 27.01 12.16
CA GLN A 294 -6.30 28.03 13.15
C GLN A 294 -7.58 28.73 12.69
N LEU A 295 -8.65 28.66 13.50
CA LEU A 295 -9.76 29.59 13.39
C LEU A 295 -9.19 30.99 13.66
N SER A 296 -9.10 31.83 12.64
CA SER A 296 -8.68 33.21 12.83
C SER A 296 -9.65 33.89 13.80
N THR A 297 -9.18 34.25 15.00
CA THR A 297 -9.91 35.02 16.01
C THR A 297 -10.14 36.49 15.61
N ALA A 298 -10.17 36.80 14.32
CA ALA A 298 -10.29 38.16 13.78
C ALA A 298 -11.75 38.62 13.52
N GLN A 299 -12.77 37.90 14.01
CA GLN A 299 -14.19 38.26 13.81
C GLN A 299 -15.03 38.37 15.09
N LEU A 300 -14.42 38.49 16.27
CA LEU A 300 -15.15 38.78 17.51
C LEU A 300 -14.93 40.24 17.94
N THR A 301 -15.44 41.18 17.15
CA THR A 301 -15.77 42.53 17.64
C THR A 301 -17.29 42.62 17.77
N PRO A 302 -17.85 42.88 18.97
CA PRO A 302 -19.28 43.05 19.14
C PRO A 302 -19.75 44.34 18.45
N PRO A 303 -20.97 44.38 17.89
CA PRO A 303 -21.49 45.57 17.22
C PRO A 303 -21.81 46.65 18.25
N VAL A 304 -21.13 47.79 18.16
CA VAL A 304 -21.48 49.01 18.91
C VAL A 304 -22.75 49.59 18.29
N GLN A 305 -23.82 49.70 19.11
CA GLN A 305 -25.03 50.44 18.77
C GLN A 305 -24.76 51.95 18.77
N GLY A 306 -25.11 52.63 17.68
CA GLY A 306 -25.05 54.09 17.55
C GLY A 306 -25.96 54.59 16.42
N THR A 307 -26.98 55.32 16.80
CA THR A 307 -28.14 55.88 16.08
C THR A 307 -27.87 56.78 14.85
N ARG A 308 -28.73 56.58 13.82
CA ARG A 308 -29.33 57.50 12.82
C ARG A 308 -28.77 58.92 12.64
N ALA A 309 -28.45 59.31 11.39
CA ALA A 309 -29.31 60.09 10.48
C ALA A 309 -28.51 60.79 9.35
N GLY A 310 -29.09 60.93 8.15
CA GLY A 310 -28.75 61.99 7.18
C GLY A 310 -28.32 61.50 5.79
N ALA A 311 -29.16 61.79 4.79
CA ALA A 311 -28.96 61.48 3.38
C ALA A 311 -27.90 62.35 2.68
N SER A 312 -27.27 61.85 1.60
CA SER A 312 -27.39 62.39 0.23
C SER A 312 -26.33 61.81 -0.73
N HIS A 313 -26.55 62.10 -2.00
CA HIS A 313 -26.12 61.48 -3.25
C HIS A 313 -24.63 61.52 -3.65
N THR A 314 -24.33 60.63 -4.62
CA THR A 314 -23.45 60.76 -5.81
C THR A 314 -21.95 60.42 -5.78
N HIS A 315 -21.61 59.52 -6.70
CA HIS A 315 -20.45 59.39 -7.60
C HIS A 315 -19.06 58.91 -7.12
N ALA A 316 -18.63 57.84 -7.81
CA ALA A 316 -17.33 57.58 -8.43
C ALA A 316 -16.14 57.10 -7.57
N GLY A 317 -15.49 56.03 -8.05
CA GLY A 317 -14.09 55.72 -7.77
C GLY A 317 -13.78 54.27 -7.39
N SER A 318 -13.92 53.32 -8.34
CA SER A 318 -13.18 52.05 -8.28
C SER A 318 -11.75 52.31 -8.73
N LEU A 319 -10.75 51.94 -7.92
CA LEU A 319 -9.35 51.92 -8.30
C LEU A 319 -8.89 50.47 -8.39
N ASP A 320 -8.89 49.97 -9.63
CA ASP A 320 -8.10 48.83 -10.07
C ASP A 320 -6.62 49.22 -10.16
N LEU A 321 -5.74 48.34 -9.69
CA LEU A 321 -4.34 48.29 -10.13
C LEU A 321 -3.89 46.83 -10.25
N ASN A 322 -4.10 46.26 -11.43
CA ASN A 322 -3.31 45.16 -11.99
C ASN A 322 -2.55 45.71 -13.22
N PRO A 323 -1.21 45.68 -13.27
CA PRO A 323 -0.48 46.02 -14.48
C PRO A 323 0.00 44.77 -15.23
N PHE A 324 0.04 44.92 -16.56
CA PHE A 324 0.62 44.07 -17.60
C PHE A 324 -0.31 43.10 -18.34
N THR A 325 -1.14 43.69 -19.20
CA THR A 325 -1.46 43.18 -20.53
C THR A 325 -0.79 44.06 -21.59
N ASN A 326 -0.08 43.45 -22.54
CA ASN A 326 -0.03 43.84 -23.96
C ASN A 326 0.94 42.94 -24.74
N MET A 327 0.42 42.10 -25.63
CA MET A 327 0.50 42.31 -27.09
C MET A 327 0.00 41.06 -27.86
N ASP A 328 -1.04 41.31 -28.64
CA ASP A 328 -1.36 40.80 -29.99
C ASP A 328 -1.56 39.30 -30.30
N HIS A 329 -2.81 39.00 -30.64
CA HIS A 329 -3.27 37.80 -31.35
C HIS A 329 -2.82 37.77 -32.82
N PRO A 330 -2.70 36.57 -33.39
CA PRO A 330 -3.38 36.31 -34.66
C PRO A 330 -4.45 35.22 -34.49
N ILE A 331 -5.62 35.52 -35.04
CA ILE A 331 -6.76 34.61 -35.20
C ILE A 331 -6.33 33.46 -36.11
N ILE A 332 -6.37 32.23 -35.61
CA ILE A 332 -6.39 31.01 -36.44
C ILE A 332 -7.59 30.17 -36.00
N THR A 333 -8.53 30.06 -36.92
CA THR A 333 -9.71 29.20 -36.87
C THR A 333 -9.35 27.74 -36.57
N SER A 334 -10.06 27.15 -35.62
CA SER A 334 -9.96 25.76 -35.20
C SER A 334 -10.28 24.76 -36.32
N PRO A 335 -9.49 23.69 -36.47
CA PRO A 335 -10.01 22.37 -36.81
C PRO A 335 -10.01 21.49 -35.56
N GLN A 336 -11.14 20.82 -35.32
CA GLN A 336 -11.24 19.71 -34.38
C GLN A 336 -10.14 18.68 -34.70
N SER A 337 -9.35 18.30 -33.71
CA SER A 337 -8.43 17.16 -33.81
C SER A 337 -8.62 16.24 -32.63
N THR A 338 -9.42 15.21 -32.89
CA THR A 338 -9.41 13.91 -32.24
C THR A 338 -8.01 13.32 -32.35
N LEU A 339 -7.26 13.29 -31.25
CA LEU A 339 -6.01 12.54 -31.17
C LEU A 339 -6.34 11.06 -30.94
N VAL A 340 -6.41 10.32 -32.04
CA VAL A 340 -6.36 8.85 -32.06
C VAL A 340 -4.90 8.45 -31.97
N TYR A 341 -4.49 7.80 -30.89
CA TYR A 341 -3.17 7.20 -30.78
C TYR A 341 -3.17 5.87 -31.54
N SER A 342 -2.54 5.82 -32.71
CA SER A 342 -2.31 4.59 -33.46
C SER A 342 -1.15 3.80 -32.87
N GLY A 343 -1.47 2.81 -32.03
CA GLY A 343 -0.52 1.79 -31.57
C GLY A 343 -0.26 0.77 -32.67
N LEU A 344 1.01 0.49 -32.92
CA LEU A 344 1.49 -0.58 -33.78
C LEU A 344 0.93 -1.93 -33.29
N LYS A 345 0.30 -2.66 -34.21
CA LYS A 345 -0.19 -4.03 -34.00
C LYS A 345 1.00 -4.99 -34.00
N ASP A 346 1.07 -5.81 -32.96
CA ASP A 346 1.44 -7.23 -33.06
C ASP A 346 0.48 -8.06 -32.21
N GLU A 347 0.12 -9.23 -32.72
CA GLU A 347 -1.18 -9.88 -32.53
C GLU A 347 -1.40 -10.71 -31.24
N LYS A 348 -2.70 -10.79 -30.87
CA LYS A 348 -3.41 -11.76 -30.02
C LYS A 348 -3.32 -11.61 -28.49
N HIS A 349 -4.06 -10.64 -27.96
CA HIS A 349 -4.92 -10.84 -26.79
C HIS A 349 -6.23 -10.08 -26.95
N SER A 350 -7.33 -10.69 -26.49
CA SER A 350 -8.70 -10.21 -26.62
C SER A 350 -8.88 -8.84 -25.94
N GLU A 351 -8.96 -7.79 -26.75
CA GLU A 351 -9.34 -6.44 -26.32
C GLU A 351 -10.79 -6.46 -25.83
N SER A 352 -10.99 -6.21 -24.54
CA SER A 352 -12.28 -5.74 -24.04
C SER A 352 -12.45 -4.29 -24.52
N VAL A 353 -13.33 -4.10 -25.50
CA VAL A 353 -13.65 -2.79 -26.06
C VAL A 353 -14.44 -2.00 -25.02
N CYS A 354 -13.78 -1.05 -24.33
CA CYS A 354 -14.46 -0.06 -23.50
C CYS A 354 -14.76 1.20 -24.34
N LEU A 355 -15.90 1.21 -25.02
CA LEU A 355 -16.51 2.42 -25.57
C LEU A 355 -17.94 2.52 -25.08
N GLY A 356 -18.28 3.65 -24.45
CA GLY A 356 -19.63 3.95 -23.97
C GLY A 356 -19.78 5.42 -23.59
N LEU A 357 -19.73 6.31 -24.59
CA LEU A 357 -20.48 7.57 -24.54
C LEU A 357 -21.94 7.21 -24.84
N GLY A 358 -22.80 7.27 -23.82
CA GLY A 358 -24.23 6.99 -23.92
C GLY A 358 -24.70 5.97 -22.88
N ASP A 359 -25.59 6.43 -22.00
CA ASP A 359 -26.19 5.78 -20.82
C ASP A 359 -25.40 5.93 -19.52
N ASP A 360 -26.12 6.34 -18.46
CA ASP A 360 -25.64 6.83 -17.14
C ASP A 360 -24.87 5.80 -16.27
N ASN A 361 -24.27 4.76 -16.88
CA ASN A 361 -23.58 3.70 -16.16
C ASN A 361 -22.12 3.57 -16.62
N PHE A 362 -21.27 4.47 -16.13
CA PHE A 362 -19.83 4.44 -16.35
C PHE A 362 -19.25 3.13 -15.81
N THR A 363 -18.72 2.28 -16.70
CA THR A 363 -18.10 1.00 -16.31
C THR A 363 -16.59 1.15 -16.38
N CYS A 364 -15.91 1.02 -15.24
CA CYS A 364 -14.47 1.20 -15.17
C CYS A 364 -13.74 -0.08 -15.62
N CYS A 365 -12.66 0.06 -16.39
CA CYS A 365 -11.89 -1.06 -16.94
C CYS A 365 -10.68 -1.38 -16.03
N HIS A 366 -10.96 -1.82 -14.81
CA HIS A 366 -9.96 -2.24 -13.81
C HIS A 366 -10.45 -3.47 -13.04
N THR A 367 -9.59 -4.09 -12.23
CA THR A 367 -9.96 -5.20 -11.33
C THR A 367 -11.11 -4.82 -10.40
N ASP A 368 -11.96 -5.76 -9.98
CA ASP A 368 -13.09 -5.47 -9.09
C ASP A 368 -12.61 -4.99 -7.71
N TYR A 369 -12.89 -3.73 -7.38
CA TYR A 369 -12.69 -3.12 -6.05
C TYR A 369 -13.74 -2.01 -5.84
N PRO A 370 -13.96 -1.53 -4.59
CA PRO A 370 -14.90 -0.46 -4.26
C PRO A 370 -14.49 0.90 -4.86
N CYS A 371 -14.62 1.03 -6.18
CA CYS A 371 -14.05 2.12 -6.95
C CYS A 371 -14.78 3.44 -6.75
N PRO A 372 -14.10 4.51 -6.27
CA PRO A 372 -14.73 5.82 -6.08
C PRO A 372 -15.32 6.42 -7.36
N PHE A 373 -14.80 6.09 -8.54
CA PHE A 373 -15.33 6.59 -9.82
C PHE A 373 -16.76 6.12 -10.10
N THR A 374 -17.20 5.04 -9.47
CA THR A 374 -18.57 4.54 -9.57
C THR A 374 -19.54 5.21 -8.58
N ASP A 375 -19.01 6.00 -7.64
CA ASP A 375 -19.80 6.74 -6.64
C ASP A 375 -20.04 8.19 -7.09
N PRO A 376 -21.30 8.59 -7.39
CA PRO A 376 -21.61 9.97 -7.79
C PRO A 376 -21.19 11.03 -6.76
N SER A 377 -21.11 10.67 -5.47
CA SER A 377 -20.68 11.60 -4.42
C SER A 377 -19.19 11.95 -4.53
N ALA A 378 -18.37 11.03 -5.05
CA ALA A 378 -16.94 11.25 -5.25
C ALA A 378 -16.67 12.27 -6.37
N TRP A 379 -17.52 12.33 -7.40
CA TRP A 379 -17.45 13.33 -8.48
C TRP A 379 -17.74 14.75 -8.01
N SER A 380 -18.49 14.89 -6.91
CA SER A 380 -18.75 16.20 -6.29
C SER A 380 -17.68 16.60 -5.27
N GLN A 381 -16.72 15.71 -4.99
CA GLN A 381 -15.68 15.93 -3.99
C GLN A 381 -14.43 16.54 -4.64
N GLU A 382 -14.46 17.85 -4.84
CA GLU A 382 -13.31 18.59 -5.40
C GLU A 382 -12.06 18.49 -4.51
N VAL A 383 -12.26 18.46 -3.19
CA VAL A 383 -11.18 18.37 -2.21
C VAL A 383 -11.37 17.12 -1.37
N VAL A 384 -10.50 16.15 -1.60
CA VAL A 384 -10.47 14.91 -0.81
C VAL A 384 -10.12 15.23 0.66
N PRO A 385 -10.74 14.56 1.66
CA PRO A 385 -10.40 14.70 3.06
C PRO A 385 -8.91 14.55 3.29
N HIS A 386 -8.28 15.53 3.93
CA HIS A 386 -6.85 15.53 4.13
C HIS A 386 -6.46 15.90 5.55
N ARG A 387 -5.34 15.34 6.00
CA ARG A 387 -4.72 15.66 7.29
C ARG A 387 -3.25 15.88 7.10
N MET A 388 -2.66 16.70 7.96
CA MET A 388 -1.23 16.93 7.97
C MET A 388 -0.68 16.62 9.35
N PHE A 389 0.45 15.95 9.41
CA PHE A 389 1.15 15.58 10.64
C PHE A 389 2.56 16.15 10.60
N ALA A 390 3.01 16.66 11.75
CA ALA A 390 4.36 17.20 11.89
C ALA A 390 4.88 16.98 13.32
N PRO A 391 6.22 16.99 13.50
CA PRO A 391 6.81 17.14 14.83
C PRO A 391 6.31 18.43 15.52
N PRO A 392 6.10 18.42 16.85
CA PRO A 392 5.68 19.59 17.61
C PRO A 392 6.44 20.89 17.31
N SER A 393 7.77 20.88 17.13
CA SER A 393 8.50 22.11 16.77
C SER A 393 8.15 22.70 15.42
N LEU A 394 7.68 21.87 14.49
CA LEU A 394 7.31 22.28 13.13
C LEU A 394 5.80 22.50 12.96
N LEU A 395 4.99 22.14 13.95
CA LEU A 395 3.54 22.13 13.84
C LEU A 395 2.97 23.49 13.44
N GLN A 396 3.44 24.58 14.06
CA GLN A 396 2.98 25.93 13.72
C GLN A 396 3.36 26.33 12.29
N LYS A 397 4.58 26.00 11.84
CA LYS A 397 5.02 26.28 10.47
C LYS A 397 4.18 25.49 9.47
N ALA A 398 3.95 24.21 9.74
CA ALA A 398 3.11 23.33 8.91
C ALA A 398 1.67 23.87 8.80
N GLN A 399 1.08 24.30 9.92
CA GLN A 399 -0.27 24.87 9.98
C GLN A 399 -0.42 26.18 9.19
N VAL A 400 0.59 27.04 9.22
CA VAL A 400 0.52 28.38 8.58
C VAL A 400 0.96 28.36 7.12
N GLN A 401 1.96 27.54 6.77
CA GLN A 401 2.61 27.62 5.46
C GLN A 401 2.17 26.53 4.50
N VAL A 402 1.93 25.30 4.98
CA VAL A 402 1.72 24.14 4.09
C VAL A 402 0.26 23.70 4.07
N LEU A 403 -0.37 23.57 5.24
CA LEU A 403 -1.76 23.13 5.36
C LEU A 403 -2.74 23.99 4.52
N PRO A 404 -2.63 25.34 4.45
CA PRO A 404 -3.54 26.16 3.63
C PRO A 404 -3.40 25.96 2.12
N LEU A 405 -2.28 25.38 1.65
CA LEU A 405 -2.05 25.13 0.23
C LEU A 405 -2.77 23.86 -0.26
N LEU A 406 -2.99 22.88 0.62
CA LEU A 406 -3.51 21.56 0.25
C LEU A 406 -4.88 21.63 -0.44
N PRO A 407 -5.90 22.36 0.07
CA PRO A 407 -7.20 22.40 -0.59
C PRO A 407 -7.14 22.92 -2.03
N GLY A 408 -6.34 23.98 -2.27
CA GLY A 408 -6.18 24.56 -3.60
C GLY A 408 -5.49 23.60 -4.57
N CYS A 409 -4.43 22.92 -4.12
CA CYS A 409 -3.75 21.91 -4.93
C CYS A 409 -4.65 20.71 -5.25
N LEU A 410 -5.42 20.23 -4.27
CA LEU A 410 -6.34 19.11 -4.44
C LEU A 410 -7.49 19.45 -5.39
N ALA A 411 -8.09 20.64 -5.25
CA ALA A 411 -9.14 21.11 -6.15
C ALA A 411 -8.62 21.25 -7.59
N ALA A 412 -7.41 21.78 -7.77
CA ALA A 412 -6.78 21.89 -9.09
C ALA A 412 -6.50 20.51 -9.70
N ALA A 413 -6.02 19.55 -8.89
CA ALA A 413 -5.82 18.17 -9.32
C ALA A 413 -7.15 17.52 -9.73
N HIS A 414 -8.22 17.71 -8.95
CA HIS A 414 -9.55 17.21 -9.28
C HIS A 414 -10.10 17.83 -10.57
N ALA A 415 -9.98 19.14 -10.74
CA ALA A 415 -10.44 19.83 -11.96
C ALA A 415 -9.69 19.35 -13.22
N THR A 416 -8.44 18.89 -13.08
CA THR A 416 -7.59 18.46 -14.20
C THR A 416 -7.72 16.95 -14.48
N LEU A 417 -7.72 16.13 -13.43
CA LEU A 417 -7.60 14.67 -13.51
C LEU A 417 -8.90 13.92 -13.13
N GLY A 418 -9.85 14.61 -12.51
CA GLY A 418 -11.10 14.03 -12.00
C GLY A 418 -10.97 13.47 -10.58
N VAL A 419 -11.82 12.48 -10.29
CA VAL A 419 -11.99 11.90 -8.94
C VAL A 419 -10.66 11.37 -8.40
N HIS A 420 -10.37 11.69 -7.13
CA HIS A 420 -9.21 11.14 -6.44
C HIS A 420 -9.42 9.63 -6.17
N PRO A 421 -8.44 8.76 -6.49
CA PRO A 421 -8.63 7.30 -6.43
C PRO A 421 -8.75 6.74 -5.00
N PHE A 422 -8.40 7.53 -3.98
CA PHE A 422 -8.50 7.17 -2.57
C PHE A 422 -9.40 8.15 -1.81
N PRO A 423 -10.08 7.72 -0.74
CA PRO A 423 -11.05 8.54 -0.01
C PRO A 423 -10.41 9.63 0.87
N ARG A 424 -9.09 9.67 0.98
CA ARG A 424 -8.35 10.62 1.82
C ARG A 424 -6.87 10.72 1.46
N LEU A 425 -6.24 11.82 1.90
CA LEU A 425 -4.81 12.08 1.78
C LEU A 425 -4.21 12.49 3.15
N ASP A 426 -3.24 11.73 3.65
CA ASP A 426 -2.46 12.16 4.82
C ASP A 426 -1.08 12.64 4.39
N VAL A 427 -0.66 13.81 4.88
CA VAL A 427 0.66 14.41 4.61
C VAL A 427 1.48 14.39 5.89
N LEU A 428 2.65 13.74 5.87
CA LEU A 428 3.58 13.73 6.99
C LEU A 428 4.82 14.58 6.67
N ILE A 429 5.14 15.54 7.53
CA ILE A 429 6.43 16.22 7.52
C ILE A 429 7.46 15.28 8.16
N VAL A 430 8.21 14.60 7.30
CA VAL A 430 9.25 13.63 7.68
C VAL A 430 10.54 14.32 8.17
N PRO A 431 11.44 13.58 8.86
CA PRO A 431 12.74 14.10 9.26
C PRO A 431 13.58 14.60 8.08
N ALA A 432 14.43 15.60 8.33
CA ALA A 432 15.30 16.20 7.30
C ALA A 432 16.29 15.21 6.65
N SER A 433 16.51 14.04 7.29
CA SER A 433 17.32 12.96 6.74
C SER A 433 16.57 12.08 5.71
N PHE A 434 15.34 12.45 5.34
CA PHE A 434 14.60 11.74 4.29
C PHE A 434 15.33 11.91 2.96
N SER A 435 15.53 10.81 2.22
CA SER A 435 16.39 10.76 1.04
C SER A 435 15.78 11.38 -0.23
N SER A 436 14.58 11.95 -0.13
CA SER A 436 13.84 12.57 -1.24
C SER A 436 13.14 13.85 -0.75
N LEU A 437 12.54 14.62 -1.67
CA LEU A 437 11.64 15.73 -1.32
C LEU A 437 10.25 15.24 -0.88
N GLY A 438 9.87 14.03 -1.29
CA GLY A 438 8.58 13.45 -0.98
C GLY A 438 8.45 12.04 -1.50
N MET A 439 7.40 11.36 -1.04
CA MET A 439 7.02 10.02 -1.46
C MET A 439 5.50 9.98 -1.50
N ALA A 440 4.92 9.73 -2.68
CA ALA A 440 3.48 9.58 -2.87
C ALA A 440 3.13 8.09 -2.91
N ARG A 441 2.32 7.62 -1.97
CA ARG A 441 2.02 6.20 -1.74
C ARG A 441 0.61 6.01 -1.20
#